data_AF-A0A924MIZ5-F1
#
_entry.id   AF-A0A924MIZ5-F1
#
_cell.length_a   1.000
_cell.length_b   1.000
_cell.length_c   1.000
_cell.angle_alpha   90.00
_cell.angle_beta   90.00
_cell.angle_gamma   90.00
#
_symmetry.space_group_name_H-M   'P 1'
#
loop_
_entity.id
_entity.type
_entity.pdbx_description
1 polymer ?
#
loop_
_entity_poly.entity_id
_entity_poly.type
_entity_poly.pdbx_seq_one_letter_code
_entity_poly.pdbx_strand_id
1 'polypeptide(L)'
;MGGLWNIKSVVKADGTVVPYAGRCASQKDYIDVYGAGYMAEKYFFEDCATLYTKFVQFTFDQNYKINTANSFLFDGATIKNMTKTSFTIEFSQPKTAEFEYFSVTNSKSVLFEKR
;
A
#
# COMPACT_ATOMS: atom_id res chain seq x y z
N MET A 1 -4.81 -3.52 -12.72
CA MET A 1 -4.55 -2.86 -11.42
C MET A 1 -5.15 -1.46 -11.29
N GLY A 2 -5.60 -0.80 -12.37
CA GLY A 2 -6.06 0.58 -12.28
C GLY A 2 -7.22 0.83 -11.28
N GLY A 3 -7.21 2.01 -10.67
CA GLY A 3 -8.26 2.56 -9.81
C GLY A 3 -7.89 2.64 -8.34
N LEU A 4 -8.92 2.85 -7.50
CA LEU A 4 -8.78 3.12 -6.08
C LEU A 4 -8.71 1.84 -5.24
N TRP A 5 -7.81 1.81 -4.26
CA TRP A 5 -7.60 0.67 -3.38
C TRP A 5 -7.33 1.12 -1.94
N ASN A 6 -8.10 0.59 -1.00
CA ASN A 6 -7.88 0.79 0.43
C ASN A 6 -6.83 -0.20 0.95
N ILE A 7 -6.05 0.23 1.94
CA ILE A 7 -5.21 -0.67 2.73
C ILE A 7 -6.13 -1.42 3.69
N LYS A 8 -6.13 -2.76 3.63
CA LYS A 8 -6.98 -3.61 4.46
C LYS A 8 -6.26 -4.08 5.72
N SER A 9 -5.05 -4.62 5.54
CA SER A 9 -4.26 -5.20 6.63
C SER A 9 -2.81 -5.40 6.24
N VAL A 10 -1.96 -5.52 7.25
CA VAL A 10 -0.56 -5.90 7.13
C VAL A 10 -0.37 -7.28 7.74
N VAL A 11 0.33 -8.18 7.05
CA VAL A 11 0.68 -9.51 7.58
C VAL A 11 2.14 -9.49 7.98
N LYS A 12 2.43 -9.83 9.24
CA LYS A 12 3.78 -9.95 9.78
C LYS A 12 4.46 -11.24 9.33
N ALA A 13 5.78 -11.32 9.48
CA ALA A 13 6.55 -12.51 9.14
C ALA A 13 6.15 -13.76 9.95
N ASP A 14 5.62 -13.58 11.17
CA ASP A 14 5.08 -14.64 12.02
C ASP A 14 3.66 -15.07 11.65
N GLY A 15 3.05 -14.45 10.63
CA GLY A 15 1.68 -14.72 10.19
C GLY A 15 0.61 -13.87 10.90
N THR A 16 0.96 -13.06 11.89
CA THR A 16 0.02 -12.15 12.55
C THR A 16 -0.56 -11.16 11.55
N VAL A 17 -1.88 -11.06 11.51
CA VAL A 17 -2.59 -10.07 10.70
C VAL A 17 -2.93 -8.86 11.56
N VAL A 18 -2.41 -7.69 11.18
CA VAL A 18 -2.74 -6.41 11.79
C VAL A 18 -3.69 -5.67 10.86
N PRO A 19 -4.97 -5.51 11.22
CA PRO A 19 -5.91 -4.70 10.45
C PRO A 19 -5.38 -3.27 10.28
N TYR A 20 -5.62 -2.69 9.11
CA TYR A 20 -5.26 -1.29 8.90
C TYR A 20 -6.14 -0.41 9.79
N ALA A 21 -5.50 0.29 10.72
CA ALA A 21 -6.12 1.34 11.50
C ALA A 21 -5.67 2.67 10.91
N GLY A 22 -6.44 3.16 9.94
CA GLY A 22 -6.28 4.54 9.47
C GLY A 22 -6.56 5.52 10.60
N ARG A 23 -6.08 6.75 10.47
CA ARG A 23 -6.25 7.77 11.52
C ARG A 23 -7.70 8.23 11.69
N CYS A 24 -8.46 8.16 10.61
CA CYS A 24 -9.83 8.63 10.55
C CYS A 24 -10.82 7.46 10.52
N ALA A 25 -11.87 7.57 11.34
CA ALA A 25 -12.95 6.57 11.35
C ALA A 25 -13.80 6.64 10.06
N SER A 26 -13.94 7.84 9.48
CA SER A 26 -14.79 8.12 8.31
C SER A 26 -14.04 8.05 6.97
N GLN A 27 -12.71 8.23 6.98
CA GLN A 27 -11.88 8.26 5.79
C GLN A 27 -10.66 7.37 5.99
N LYS A 28 -10.38 6.48 5.04
CA LYS A 28 -9.20 5.61 5.08
C LYS A 28 -8.22 6.03 4.02
N ASP A 29 -6.94 5.92 4.37
CA ASP A 29 -5.84 6.08 3.42
C ASP A 29 -5.97 5.03 2.32
N TYR A 30 -5.61 5.45 1.12
CA TYR A 30 -5.80 4.65 -0.08
C TYR A 30 -4.71 4.95 -1.09
N ILE A 31 -4.64 4.10 -2.11
CA ILE A 31 -3.85 4.37 -3.29
C ILE A 31 -4.77 4.52 -4.49
N ASP A 32 -4.42 5.43 -5.38
CA ASP A 32 -5.01 5.57 -6.70
C ASP A 32 -3.98 5.14 -7.74
N VAL A 33 -4.20 3.99 -8.38
CA VAL A 33 -3.31 3.47 -9.41
C VAL A 33 -3.82 3.95 -10.76
N TYR A 34 -3.10 4.89 -11.35
CA TYR A 34 -3.30 5.27 -12.74
C TYR A 34 -2.64 4.21 -13.62
N GLY A 35 -3.32 3.76 -14.68
CA GLY A 35 -2.64 2.95 -15.70
C GLY A 35 -1.40 3.69 -16.22
N ALA A 36 -0.37 2.94 -16.67
CA ALA A 36 0.89 3.48 -17.22
C ALA A 36 1.96 3.97 -16.21
N GLY A 37 2.10 3.30 -15.07
CA GLY A 37 3.30 3.45 -14.22
C GLY A 37 3.27 4.62 -13.25
N TYR A 38 2.08 5.09 -12.88
CA TYR A 38 1.88 6.12 -11.87
C TYR A 38 0.85 5.67 -10.85
N MET A 39 1.10 5.98 -9.58
CA MET A 39 0.10 5.90 -8.52
C MET A 39 0.18 7.15 -7.64
N ALA A 40 -0.92 7.47 -6.98
CA ALA A 40 -0.96 8.43 -5.91
C ALA A 40 -1.25 7.72 -4.59
N GLU A 41 -0.35 7.87 -3.63
CA GLU A 41 -0.61 7.52 -2.23
C GLU A 41 -1.37 8.68 -1.59
N LYS A 42 -2.48 8.37 -0.93
CA LYS A 42 -3.46 9.33 -0.42
C LYS A 42 -3.60 9.15 1.08
N TYR A 43 -3.12 10.12 1.85
CA TYR A 43 -3.06 10.08 3.31
C TYR A 43 -3.93 11.20 3.91
N PHE A 44 -4.88 10.85 4.75
CA PHE A 44 -5.72 11.81 5.47
C PHE A 44 -5.01 12.28 6.75
N PHE A 45 -5.04 13.58 6.99
CA PHE A 45 -4.56 14.18 8.23
C PHE A 45 -5.54 13.98 9.40
N GLU A 46 -5.13 14.44 10.58
CA GLU A 46 -5.89 14.38 11.84
C GLU A 46 -7.30 14.94 11.76
N ASP A 47 -7.51 15.97 10.96
CA ASP A 47 -8.80 16.64 10.79
C ASP A 47 -9.79 15.84 9.93
N CYS A 48 -9.34 14.73 9.34
CA CYS A 48 -10.10 13.88 8.42
C CYS A 48 -10.69 14.60 7.20
N ALA A 49 -10.18 15.79 6.89
CA ALA A 49 -10.62 16.65 5.80
C ALA A 49 -9.44 16.99 4.88
N THR A 50 -8.27 17.25 5.46
CA THR A 50 -7.05 17.53 4.71
C THR A 50 -6.46 16.23 4.20
N LEU A 51 -6.05 16.23 2.93
CA LEU A 51 -5.51 15.07 2.23
C LEU A 51 -4.13 15.39 1.68
N TYR A 52 -3.11 14.70 2.16
CA TYR A 52 -1.80 14.67 1.54
C TYR A 52 -1.81 13.69 0.36
N THR A 53 -1.27 14.13 -0.78
CA THR A 53 -1.11 13.28 -1.96
C THR A 53 0.36 13.19 -2.32
N LYS A 54 0.87 11.97 -2.36
CA LYS A 54 2.22 11.67 -2.85
C LYS A 54 2.13 10.93 -4.17
N PHE A 55 2.64 11.55 -5.23
CA PHE A 55 2.73 10.91 -6.54
C PHE A 55 3.97 10.03 -6.62
N VAL A 56 3.78 8.79 -7.06
CA VAL A 56 4.81 7.78 -7.17
C VAL A 56 4.80 7.22 -8.58
N GLN A 57 5.89 7.45 -9.30
CA GLN A 57 6.14 6.75 -10.55
C GLN A 57 6.74 5.39 -10.25
N PHE A 58 6.31 4.36 -10.95
CA PHE A 58 6.81 3.00 -10.78
C PHE A 58 6.90 2.25 -12.12
N THR A 59 7.78 1.28 -12.17
CA THR A 59 7.86 0.28 -13.24
C THR A 59 7.78 -1.12 -12.65
N PHE A 60 7.52 -2.11 -13.50
CA PHE A 60 7.62 -3.52 -13.13
C PHE A 60 8.83 -4.15 -13.80
N ASP A 61 9.54 -5.01 -13.08
CA ASP A 61 10.45 -5.96 -13.70
C ASP A 61 9.70 -7.19 -14.26
N GLN A 62 10.46 -8.11 -14.87
CA GLN A 62 9.95 -9.36 -15.41
C GLN A 62 9.27 -10.30 -14.39
N ASN A 63 9.46 -10.07 -13.09
CA ASN A 63 8.87 -10.84 -11.99
C ASN A 63 7.72 -10.10 -11.29
N TYR A 64 7.21 -9.00 -11.87
CA TYR A 64 6.22 -8.12 -11.26
C TYR A 64 6.70 -7.45 -9.95
N LYS A 65 8.02 -7.30 -9.78
CA LYS A 65 8.59 -6.48 -8.73
C LYS A 65 8.43 -5.01 -9.10
N ILE A 66 7.93 -4.24 -8.16
CA ILE A 66 7.76 -2.80 -8.28
C ILE A 66 9.11 -2.14 -8.04
N ASN A 67 9.53 -1.29 -8.98
CA ASN A 67 10.70 -0.43 -8.82
C ASN A 67 10.24 1.03 -8.75
N THR A 68 10.57 1.72 -7.66
CA THR A 68 10.24 3.14 -7.51
C THR A 68 11.20 3.84 -6.56
N ALA A 69 11.65 5.03 -6.92
CA ALA A 69 12.53 5.83 -6.04
C ALA A 69 11.76 6.52 -4.89
N ASN A 70 10.43 6.61 -4.98
CA ASN A 70 9.64 7.55 -4.18
C ASN A 70 8.59 6.87 -3.28
N SER A 71 8.67 5.57 -3.03
CA SER A 71 7.79 4.90 -2.06
C SER A 71 8.52 3.89 -1.19
N PHE A 72 8.52 4.11 0.13
CA PHE A 72 9.06 3.16 1.10
C PHE A 72 8.24 1.87 1.15
N LEU A 73 6.94 1.96 0.90
CA LEU A 73 6.05 0.82 0.96
C LEU A 73 6.25 -0.07 -0.27
N PHE A 74 6.16 0.51 -1.47
CA PHE A 74 6.10 -0.25 -2.71
C PHE A 74 7.47 -0.58 -3.31
N ASP A 75 8.54 0.16 -2.99
CA ASP A 75 9.83 -0.14 -3.58
C ASP A 75 10.32 -1.55 -3.21
N GLY A 76 10.69 -2.28 -4.26
CA GLY A 76 11.13 -3.66 -4.22
C GLY A 76 10.06 -4.70 -3.88
N ALA A 77 8.80 -4.30 -3.68
CA ALA A 77 7.71 -5.23 -3.38
C ALA A 77 7.22 -5.95 -4.64
N THR A 78 6.70 -7.17 -4.51
CA THR A 78 6.14 -7.94 -5.62
C THR A 78 4.63 -8.03 -5.49
N ILE A 79 3.89 -7.79 -6.58
CA ILE A 79 2.44 -7.99 -6.57
C ILE A 79 2.11 -9.47 -6.62
N LYS A 80 1.20 -9.91 -5.75
CA LYS A 80 0.66 -11.27 -5.66
C LYS A 80 -0.86 -11.24 -5.53
N ASN A 81 -1.48 -12.37 -5.86
CA ASN A 81 -2.91 -12.62 -5.63
C ASN A 81 -3.83 -11.50 -6.16
N MET A 82 -3.51 -10.94 -7.33
CA MET A 82 -4.30 -9.87 -7.94
C MET A 82 -5.63 -10.43 -8.46
N THR A 83 -6.73 -9.86 -7.96
CA THR A 83 -8.10 -10.13 -8.39
C THR A 83 -8.78 -8.83 -8.81
N LYS A 84 -10.07 -8.90 -9.15
CA LYS A 84 -10.88 -7.69 -9.42
C LYS A 84 -11.10 -6.84 -8.16
N THR A 85 -11.03 -7.44 -6.97
CA THR A 85 -11.44 -6.80 -5.70
C THR A 85 -10.32 -6.69 -4.67
N SER A 86 -9.16 -7.32 -4.92
CA SER A 86 -8.02 -7.26 -4.01
C SER A 86 -6.70 -7.50 -4.73
N PHE A 87 -5.61 -7.09 -4.10
CA PHE A 87 -4.27 -7.58 -4.43
C PHE A 87 -3.39 -7.51 -3.19
N THR A 88 -2.28 -8.22 -3.20
CA THR A 88 -1.28 -8.20 -2.13
C THR A 88 0.04 -7.71 -2.69
N ILE A 89 0.78 -6.91 -1.92
CA ILE A 89 2.21 -6.74 -2.16
C ILE A 89 2.98 -7.57 -1.14
N GLU A 90 3.99 -8.29 -1.59
CA GLU A 90 4.89 -9.07 -0.74
C GLU A 90 6.29 -8.46 -0.77
N PHE A 91 6.92 -8.43 0.39
CA PHE A 91 8.29 -7.96 0.53
C PHE A 91 9.25 -9.15 0.44
N SER A 92 10.37 -8.96 -0.26
CA SER A 92 11.41 -9.99 -0.40
C SER A 92 12.03 -10.36 0.96
N GLN A 93 12.07 -9.40 1.88
CA GLN A 93 12.47 -9.57 3.27
C GLN A 93 11.50 -8.79 4.17
N PRO A 94 11.26 -9.25 5.40
CA PRO A 94 10.43 -8.50 6.33
C PRO A 94 10.98 -7.08 6.55
N LYS A 95 10.10 -6.08 6.50
CA LYS A 95 10.45 -4.67 6.71
C LYS A 95 9.38 -3.95 7.54
N THR A 96 9.63 -2.70 7.90
CA THR A 96 8.56 -1.86 8.44
C THR A 96 7.65 -1.43 7.29
N ALA A 97 6.37 -1.78 7.38
CA ALA A 97 5.34 -1.19 6.52
C ALA A 97 4.95 0.13 7.19
N GLU A 98 5.39 1.24 6.61
CA GLU A 98 5.15 2.58 7.12
C GLU A 98 4.10 3.29 6.26
N PHE A 99 3.14 3.87 6.94
CA PHE A 99 2.12 4.77 6.45
C PHE A 99 2.15 6.01 7.35
N GLU A 100 1.63 7.15 6.89
CA GLU A 100 1.76 8.45 7.58
C GLU A 100 1.51 8.38 9.11
N TYR A 101 0.52 7.61 9.55
CA TYR A 101 0.14 7.49 10.97
C TYR A 101 -0.04 6.05 11.47
N PHE A 102 0.41 5.08 10.68
CA PHE A 102 0.29 3.67 11.02
C PHE A 102 1.58 2.98 10.59
N SER A 103 2.21 2.24 11.50
CA SER A 103 3.41 1.48 11.17
C SER A 103 3.34 0.09 11.78
N VAL A 104 3.80 -0.89 11.00
CA VAL A 104 3.87 -2.28 11.44
C VAL A 104 5.28 -2.79 11.15
N THR A 105 5.99 -3.15 12.21
CA THR A 105 7.33 -3.75 12.09
C THR A 105 7.24 -5.22 11.70
N ASN A 106 8.33 -5.75 11.13
CA ASN A 106 8.45 -7.15 10.70
C ASN A 106 7.32 -7.59 9.74
N SER A 107 6.90 -6.67 8.87
CA SER A 107 5.85 -6.90 7.88
C SER A 107 6.37 -7.71 6.72
N LYS A 108 5.60 -8.72 6.30
CA LYS A 108 5.88 -9.59 5.15
C LYS A 108 5.05 -9.19 3.92
N SER A 109 3.82 -8.76 4.13
CA SER A 109 2.93 -8.35 3.04
C SER A 109 1.88 -7.34 3.47
N VAL A 110 1.30 -6.65 2.49
CA VAL A 110 0.17 -5.74 2.69
C VAL A 110 -0.94 -6.11 1.73
N LEU A 111 -2.14 -6.27 2.28
CA LEU A 111 -3.36 -6.59 1.54
C LEU A 111 -4.13 -5.31 1.25
N PHE A 112 -4.47 -5.15 -0.03
CA PHE A 112 -5.31 -4.07 -0.53
C PHE A 112 -6.64 -4.62 -1.00
N GLU A 113 -7.69 -3.83 -0.84
CA GLU A 113 -9.03 -4.12 -1.35
C GLU A 113 -9.57 -2.95 -2.16
N LYS A 114 -10.46 -3.25 -3.12
CA LYS A 114 -11.08 -2.21 -3.93
C LYS A 114 -11.87 -1.27 -3.04
N ARG A 115 -11.69 0.04 -3.24
CA ARG A 115 -12.48 1.07 -2.56
C ARG A 115 -13.87 1.18 -3.17
#